data_AF-A0A183BZT7-F1
#
_entry.id   AF-A0A183BZT7-F1
#
_cell.length_a   1.000
_cell.length_b   1.000
_cell.length_c   1.000
_cell.angle_alpha   90.00
_cell.angle_beta   90.00
_cell.angle_gamma   90.00
#
_symmetry.space_group_name_H-M   'P 1'
#
loop_
_entity.id
_entity.type
_entity.pdbx_description
1 polymer ?
#
loop_
_entity_poly.entity_id
_entity_poly.type
_entity_poly.pdbx_seq_one_letter_code
_entity_poly.pdbx_strand_id
1 'polypeptide(L)'
;QLGQQPTPLGGDSYNLGCHGPLQMTAHQLQLQQQQQPCTSSAGAVELKYLRSMLEGYHQFLSLRKASYTLVDGFPLCRRDNEDSPQSSFGTSKMICKIEASLIRDIVEKFFHPFSQLPSEDKAKLFDTFYCLFSNAERAFRTYKMFGADDDRLLMPDGGHVRLSELQKFYENNSLVRGDPSQVAKVFENAMSYLVKTVVAHMRLIKLTETELVALFGMFIWSDCMCFWFSTI
;
A
#
# COMPACT_ATOMS: atom_id res chain seq x y z
N GLN A 1 19.33 29.35 -92.00
CA GLN A 1 20.06 30.63 -92.06
C GLN A 1 20.36 31.03 -90.63
N LEU A 2 21.62 30.86 -90.20
CA LEU A 2 22.56 31.94 -89.81
C LEU A 2 22.12 32.66 -88.52
N GLY A 3 22.89 32.74 -87.43
CA GLY A 3 24.27 32.32 -87.17
C GLY A 3 24.73 32.74 -85.77
N GLN A 4 25.71 31.98 -85.29
CA GLN A 4 26.82 32.22 -84.34
C GLN A 4 26.88 33.46 -83.40
N GLN A 5 27.29 33.10 -82.17
CA GLN A 5 27.89 33.81 -81.02
C GLN A 5 29.04 34.80 -81.34
N PRO A 6 29.42 35.70 -80.41
CA PRO A 6 30.56 35.42 -79.50
C PRO A 6 30.54 36.06 -78.08
N THR A 7 31.14 35.36 -77.11
CA THR A 7 31.78 35.82 -75.84
C THR A 7 33.06 36.65 -76.16
N PRO A 8 33.78 37.36 -75.23
CA PRO A 8 34.26 36.83 -73.94
C PRO A 8 34.70 37.81 -72.78
N LEU A 9 35.07 37.19 -71.64
CA LEU A 9 36.11 37.51 -70.64
C LEU A 9 35.96 38.60 -69.56
N GLY A 10 36.07 38.16 -68.29
CA GLY A 10 37.05 38.71 -67.32
C GLY A 10 36.54 39.05 -65.92
N GLY A 11 37.08 38.40 -64.88
CA GLY A 11 37.23 39.01 -63.55
C GLY A 11 36.88 38.15 -62.34
N ASP A 12 37.90 37.70 -61.62
CA ASP A 12 37.92 36.85 -60.41
C ASP A 12 37.12 37.39 -59.21
N SER A 13 36.65 36.48 -58.35
CA SER A 13 36.94 36.50 -56.90
C SER A 13 36.31 35.31 -56.16
N TYR A 14 37.16 34.58 -55.45
CA TYR A 14 36.84 33.50 -54.52
C TYR A 14 36.00 34.00 -53.34
N ASN A 15 35.00 33.24 -52.90
CA ASN A 15 34.64 33.23 -51.49
C ASN A 15 34.07 31.88 -51.03
N LEU A 16 34.86 31.20 -50.19
CA LEU A 16 34.49 30.04 -49.40
C LEU A 16 33.58 30.50 -48.25
N GLY A 17 32.34 30.03 -48.24
CA GLY A 17 31.40 30.24 -47.14
C GLY A 17 30.88 28.90 -46.61
N CYS A 18 31.62 28.31 -45.67
CA CYS A 18 31.16 27.19 -44.87
C CYS A 18 29.90 27.57 -44.08
N HIS A 19 28.74 27.04 -44.45
CA HIS A 19 27.59 27.02 -43.54
C HIS A 19 27.76 25.86 -42.56
N GLY A 20 28.25 26.20 -41.36
CA GLY A 20 28.30 25.31 -40.21
C GLY A 20 26.90 24.87 -39.75
N PRO A 21 26.84 23.84 -38.89
CA PRO A 21 25.58 23.32 -38.39
C PRO A 21 24.84 24.39 -37.57
N LEU A 22 23.54 24.54 -37.83
CA LEU A 22 22.62 25.36 -37.05
C LEU A 22 22.75 25.00 -35.56
N GLN A 23 23.41 25.87 -34.79
CA GLN A 23 23.46 25.75 -33.33
C GLN A 23 22.08 26.07 -32.79
N MET A 24 21.37 25.04 -32.35
CA MET A 24 20.19 25.20 -31.50
C MET A 24 20.61 25.92 -30.22
N THR A 25 19.89 26.99 -29.88
CA THR A 25 20.13 27.73 -28.65
C THR A 25 19.58 26.96 -27.44
N ALA A 26 20.15 27.16 -26.25
CA ALA A 26 19.69 26.52 -25.00
C ALA A 26 18.18 26.73 -24.74
N HIS A 27 17.63 27.85 -25.22
CA HIS A 27 16.21 28.15 -25.14
C HIS A 27 15.35 27.24 -26.04
N GLN A 28 15.87 26.80 -27.19
CA GLN A 28 15.19 25.83 -28.07
C GLN A 28 15.24 24.41 -27.50
N LEU A 29 16.34 24.03 -26.83
CA LEU A 29 16.43 22.77 -26.08
C LEU A 29 15.42 22.70 -24.92
N GLN A 30 15.19 23.83 -24.25
CA GLN A 30 14.28 23.90 -23.09
C GLN A 30 12.80 23.88 -23.50
N LEU A 31 12.45 24.49 -24.63
CA LEU A 31 11.10 24.42 -25.20
C LEU A 31 10.76 23.02 -25.76
N GLN A 32 11.78 22.29 -26.27
CA GLN A 32 11.58 20.92 -26.75
C GLN A 32 11.46 19.91 -25.59
N GLN A 33 12.10 20.16 -24.45
CA GLN A 33 11.92 19.35 -23.23
C GLN A 33 10.56 19.59 -22.55
N GLN A 34 9.94 20.77 -22.71
CA GLN A 34 8.60 21.04 -22.14
C GLN A 34 7.44 20.45 -22.97
N GLN A 35 7.69 19.97 -24.19
CA GLN A 35 6.66 19.40 -25.07
C GLN A 35 6.75 17.88 -25.24
N GLN A 36 7.70 17.21 -24.58
CA GLN A 36 7.68 15.75 -24.53
C GLN A 36 6.63 15.29 -23.52
N PRO A 37 5.61 14.50 -23.92
CA PRO A 37 4.85 13.73 -22.97
C PRO A 37 5.85 12.82 -22.24
N CYS A 38 5.99 12.99 -20.93
CA CYS A 38 6.70 12.03 -20.08
C CYS A 38 5.89 10.73 -20.00
N THR A 39 5.72 10.02 -21.11
CA THR A 39 5.29 8.63 -21.07
C THR A 39 6.55 7.79 -21.05
N SER A 40 7.20 7.73 -19.89
CA SER A 40 8.21 6.70 -19.65
C SER A 40 7.47 5.35 -19.67
N SER A 41 7.97 4.38 -20.43
CA SER A 41 7.43 3.01 -20.39
C SER A 41 7.49 2.42 -18.97
N ALA A 42 8.38 2.95 -18.12
CA ALA A 42 8.46 2.69 -16.69
C ALA A 42 7.17 3.06 -15.95
N GLY A 43 6.59 4.26 -16.19
CA GLY A 43 5.34 4.67 -15.54
C GLY A 43 4.14 3.79 -15.94
N ALA A 44 4.13 3.25 -17.16
CA ALA A 44 3.09 2.32 -17.61
C ALA A 44 3.21 0.93 -16.94
N VAL A 45 4.44 0.46 -16.68
CA VAL A 45 4.71 -0.81 -15.99
C VAL A 45 4.48 -0.69 -14.48
N GLU A 46 4.86 0.44 -13.87
CA GLU A 46 4.69 0.72 -12.45
C GLU A 46 3.20 0.78 -12.06
N LEU A 47 2.37 1.41 -12.89
CA LEU A 47 0.92 1.40 -12.72
C LEU A 47 0.30 0.00 -12.89
N LYS A 48 0.93 -0.89 -13.66
CA LYS A 48 0.45 -2.27 -13.85
C LYS A 48 0.57 -3.08 -12.56
N TYR A 49 1.70 -2.99 -11.86
CA TYR A 49 1.89 -3.71 -10.59
C TYR A 49 0.97 -3.17 -9.50
N LEU A 50 0.85 -1.84 -9.37
CA LEU A 50 -0.05 -1.23 -8.40
C LEU A 50 -1.51 -1.63 -8.67
N ARG A 51 -1.94 -1.68 -9.94
CA ARG A 51 -3.28 -2.14 -10.31
C ARG A 51 -3.52 -3.60 -9.94
N SER A 52 -2.55 -4.48 -10.17
CA SER A 52 -2.63 -5.89 -9.76
C SER A 52 -2.76 -6.00 -8.23
N MET A 53 -1.96 -5.27 -7.47
CA MET A 53 -2.04 -5.27 -6.00
C MET A 53 -3.39 -4.72 -5.50
N LEU A 54 -3.95 -3.69 -6.17
CA LEU A 54 -5.29 -3.16 -5.86
C LEU A 54 -6.37 -4.21 -6.08
N GLU A 55 -6.32 -4.94 -7.20
CA GLU A 55 -7.24 -6.05 -7.47
C GLU A 55 -7.14 -7.13 -6.38
N GLY A 56 -5.92 -7.48 -5.98
CA GLY A 56 -5.68 -8.40 -4.87
C GLY A 56 -6.24 -7.89 -3.54
N TYR A 57 -6.07 -6.61 -3.24
CA TYR A 57 -6.62 -6.00 -2.02
C TYR A 57 -8.16 -6.01 -2.02
N HIS A 58 -8.81 -5.70 -3.14
CA HIS A 58 -10.27 -5.80 -3.25
C HIS A 58 -10.75 -7.24 -3.12
N GLN A 59 -10.03 -8.20 -3.70
CA GLN A 59 -10.35 -9.62 -3.53
C GLN A 59 -10.19 -10.04 -2.05
N PHE A 60 -9.14 -9.59 -1.36
CA PHE A 60 -8.96 -9.80 0.07
C PHE A 60 -10.15 -9.26 0.88
N LEU A 61 -10.57 -8.02 0.64
CA LEU A 61 -11.71 -7.41 1.35
C LEU A 61 -13.00 -8.21 1.14
N SER A 62 -13.24 -8.68 -0.08
CA SER A 62 -14.39 -9.55 -0.39
C SER A 62 -14.33 -10.88 0.36
N LEU A 63 -13.17 -11.54 0.38
CA LEU A 63 -12.98 -12.82 1.05
C LEU A 63 -13.08 -12.70 2.57
N ARG A 64 -12.53 -11.62 3.15
CA ARG A 64 -12.69 -11.30 4.57
C ARG A 64 -14.15 -11.12 4.95
N LYS A 65 -14.93 -10.37 4.16
CA LYS A 65 -16.36 -10.20 4.42
C LYS A 65 -17.11 -11.54 4.41
N ALA A 66 -16.70 -12.46 3.51
CA ALA A 66 -17.24 -13.81 3.50
C ALA A 66 -16.80 -14.64 4.71
N SER A 67 -15.56 -14.51 5.18
CA SER A 67 -15.06 -15.29 6.33
C SER A 67 -15.80 -14.98 7.63
N TYR A 68 -16.31 -13.76 7.79
CA TYR A 68 -17.18 -13.38 8.92
C TYR A 68 -18.43 -14.24 9.02
N THR A 69 -18.96 -14.72 7.90
CA THR A 69 -20.15 -15.59 7.88
C THR A 69 -19.86 -17.03 8.31
N LEU A 70 -18.58 -17.43 8.34
CA LEU A 70 -18.16 -18.80 8.65
C LEU A 70 -17.79 -19.01 10.12
N VAL A 71 -17.30 -17.96 10.79
CA VAL A 71 -16.73 -18.06 12.14
C VAL A 71 -17.77 -17.96 13.24
N ASP A 72 -18.93 -17.39 12.96
CA ASP A 72 -20.04 -17.37 13.88
C ASP A 72 -21.33 -17.14 13.08
N GLY A 73 -22.41 -17.85 13.38
CA GLY A 73 -23.72 -17.70 12.74
C GLY A 73 -24.40 -16.33 12.96
N PHE A 74 -23.61 -15.31 13.31
CA PHE A 74 -24.01 -13.93 13.44
C PHE A 74 -23.90 -13.24 12.07
N PRO A 75 -25.00 -12.66 11.57
CA PRO A 75 -24.94 -11.83 10.38
C PRO A 75 -24.21 -10.53 10.75
N LEU A 76 -22.88 -10.49 10.59
CA LEU A 76 -22.12 -9.24 10.54
C LEU A 76 -22.38 -8.45 9.24
N CYS A 77 -23.57 -8.59 8.65
CA CYS A 77 -24.24 -7.51 7.96
C CYS A 77 -24.80 -6.52 9.00
N ARG A 78 -23.95 -5.91 9.82
CA ARG A 78 -24.32 -4.65 10.46
C ARG A 78 -23.57 -3.53 9.77
N ARG A 79 -24.40 -2.59 9.33
CA ARG A 79 -24.14 -1.42 8.49
C ARG A 79 -22.94 -0.63 9.00
N ASP A 80 -22.43 0.23 8.13
CA ASP A 80 -21.42 1.28 8.32
C ASP A 80 -21.79 2.33 9.38
N ASN A 81 -22.41 1.92 10.50
CA ASN A 81 -22.85 2.74 11.62
C ASN A 81 -22.02 2.44 12.86
N GLU A 82 -21.96 3.43 13.76
CA GLU A 82 -21.19 3.43 15.02
C GLU A 82 -21.50 2.30 16.02
N ASP A 83 -22.51 1.46 15.75
CA ASP A 83 -22.97 0.36 16.61
C ASP A 83 -22.25 -0.98 16.32
N SER A 84 -20.97 -0.95 15.92
CA SER A 84 -20.20 -2.18 15.79
C SER A 84 -20.07 -2.87 17.15
N PRO A 85 -20.21 -4.20 17.25
CA PRO A 85 -20.15 -4.88 18.53
C PRO A 85 -18.75 -4.77 19.14
N GLN A 86 -18.69 -4.83 20.48
CA GLN A 86 -17.42 -5.02 21.19
C GLN A 86 -16.80 -6.34 20.71
N SER A 87 -15.55 -6.28 20.29
CA SER A 87 -14.79 -7.44 19.84
C SER A 87 -14.39 -8.34 21.02
N SER A 88 -14.17 -9.62 20.74
CA SER A 88 -13.60 -10.58 21.70
C SER A 88 -12.26 -11.13 21.21
N PHE A 89 -11.34 -11.41 22.14
CA PHE A 89 -10.03 -11.97 21.79
C PHE A 89 -10.12 -13.29 21.01
N GLY A 90 -11.08 -14.16 21.36
CA GLY A 90 -11.25 -15.46 20.72
C GLY A 90 -11.62 -15.35 19.25
N THR A 91 -12.69 -14.60 18.96
CA THR A 91 -13.18 -14.41 17.59
C THR A 91 -12.14 -13.67 16.75
N SER A 92 -11.58 -12.57 17.28
CA SER A 92 -10.50 -11.84 16.61
C SER A 92 -9.29 -12.71 16.29
N LYS A 93 -8.86 -13.56 17.23
CA LYS A 93 -7.74 -14.48 17.01
C LYS A 93 -8.04 -15.53 15.94
N MET A 94 -9.27 -16.04 15.89
CA MET A 94 -9.69 -17.00 14.87
C MET A 94 -9.70 -16.35 13.48
N ILE A 95 -10.27 -15.14 13.37
CA ILE A 95 -10.29 -14.39 12.12
C ILE A 95 -8.88 -14.04 11.65
N CYS A 96 -7.98 -13.59 12.53
CA CYS A 96 -6.57 -13.37 12.20
C CYS A 96 -5.93 -14.59 11.50
N LYS A 97 -6.20 -15.81 11.98
CA LYS A 97 -5.64 -17.02 11.37
C LYS A 97 -6.16 -17.25 9.95
N ILE A 98 -7.45 -16.97 9.73
CA ILE A 98 -8.06 -17.07 8.40
C ILE A 98 -7.46 -16.00 7.48
N GLU A 99 -7.38 -14.75 7.94
CA GLU A 99 -6.80 -13.64 7.17
C GLU A 99 -5.35 -13.92 6.77
N ALA A 100 -4.52 -14.50 7.64
CA ALA A 100 -3.15 -14.87 7.30
C ALA A 100 -3.08 -15.81 6.07
N SER A 101 -4.01 -16.75 5.95
CA SER A 101 -4.06 -17.65 4.79
C SER A 101 -4.54 -16.92 3.54
N LEU A 102 -5.58 -16.09 3.66
CA LEU A 102 -6.11 -15.31 2.54
C LEU A 102 -5.06 -14.33 2.00
N ILE A 103 -4.35 -13.63 2.88
CA ILE A 103 -3.32 -12.66 2.51
C ILE A 103 -2.16 -13.37 1.81
N ARG A 104 -1.79 -14.59 2.24
CA ARG A 104 -0.77 -15.39 1.56
C ARG A 104 -1.17 -15.68 0.11
N ASP A 105 -2.40 -16.11 -0.12
CA ASP A 105 -2.90 -16.40 -1.47
C ASP A 105 -2.95 -15.13 -2.35
N ILE A 106 -3.32 -13.99 -1.75
CA ILE A 106 -3.36 -12.71 -2.44
C ILE A 106 -1.96 -12.22 -2.82
N VAL A 107 -0.99 -12.32 -1.92
CA VAL A 107 0.40 -11.95 -2.21
C VAL A 107 0.96 -12.85 -3.31
N GLU A 108 0.75 -14.17 -3.23
CA GLU A 108 1.21 -15.12 -4.24
C GLU A 108 0.68 -14.78 -5.64
N LYS A 109 -0.59 -14.40 -5.74
CA LYS A 109 -1.25 -14.15 -7.02
C LYS A 109 -1.00 -12.75 -7.58
N PHE A 110 -0.99 -11.72 -6.73
CA PHE A 110 -1.10 -10.31 -7.18
C PHE A 110 0.15 -9.47 -6.94
N PHE A 111 1.02 -9.87 -6.01
CA PHE A 111 2.24 -9.11 -5.65
C PHE A 111 3.42 -9.65 -6.44
N HIS A 112 3.57 -9.22 -7.69
CA HIS A 112 4.67 -9.70 -8.52
C HIS A 112 6.02 -9.09 -8.11
N PRO A 113 7.13 -9.84 -8.21
CA PRO A 113 7.24 -11.23 -8.70
C PRO A 113 7.19 -12.29 -7.58
N PHE A 114 6.48 -12.08 -6.47
CA PHE A 114 6.53 -12.93 -5.27
C PHE A 114 6.35 -14.42 -5.55
N SER A 115 5.41 -14.82 -6.41
CA SER A 115 5.19 -16.23 -6.77
C SER A 115 6.38 -16.94 -7.42
N GLN A 116 7.34 -16.19 -7.96
CA GLN A 116 8.54 -16.74 -8.60
C GLN A 116 9.68 -17.01 -7.62
N LEU A 117 9.55 -16.55 -6.36
CA LEU A 117 10.56 -16.75 -5.35
C LEU A 117 10.62 -18.20 -4.85
N PRO A 118 11.78 -18.67 -4.36
CA PRO A 118 11.89 -19.91 -3.61
C PRO A 118 10.99 -19.89 -2.36
N SER A 119 10.49 -21.06 -1.96
CA SER A 119 9.58 -21.18 -0.82
C SER A 119 10.15 -20.65 0.50
N GLU A 120 11.46 -20.78 0.71
CA GLU A 120 12.13 -20.28 1.92
C GLU A 120 12.10 -18.74 1.99
N ASP A 121 12.37 -18.06 0.87
CA ASP A 121 12.35 -16.60 0.79
C ASP A 121 10.93 -16.06 0.91
N LYS A 122 9.95 -16.73 0.28
CA LYS A 122 8.53 -16.42 0.45
C LYS A 122 8.12 -16.44 1.92
N ALA A 123 8.54 -17.46 2.68
CA ALA A 123 8.20 -17.58 4.09
C ALA A 123 8.78 -16.41 4.90
N LYS A 124 10.06 -16.10 4.71
CA LYS A 124 10.75 -15.01 5.41
C LYS A 124 10.12 -13.64 5.14
N LEU A 125 9.85 -13.33 3.87
CA LEU A 125 9.21 -12.07 3.48
C LEU A 125 7.79 -11.98 4.03
N PHE A 126 7.03 -13.09 3.95
CA PHE A 126 5.65 -13.11 4.41
C PHE A 126 5.51 -12.89 5.92
N ASP A 127 6.39 -13.47 6.73
CA ASP A 127 6.32 -13.35 8.20
C ASP A 127 6.44 -11.90 8.67
N THR A 128 7.36 -11.13 8.06
CA THR A 128 7.53 -9.70 8.31
C THR A 128 6.33 -8.92 7.73
N PHE A 129 5.99 -9.19 6.48
CA PHE A 129 4.92 -8.51 5.76
C PHE A 129 3.58 -8.60 6.47
N TYR A 130 3.19 -9.79 6.94
CA TYR A 130 1.86 -10.02 7.52
C TYR A 130 1.61 -9.13 8.73
N CYS A 131 2.62 -8.92 9.58
CA CYS A 131 2.50 -8.02 10.74
C CYS A 131 2.29 -6.56 10.31
N LEU A 132 3.10 -6.08 9.36
CA LEU A 132 3.01 -4.72 8.83
C LEU A 132 1.68 -4.48 8.11
N PHE A 133 1.29 -5.40 7.24
CA PHE A 133 0.00 -5.40 6.55
C PHE A 133 -1.14 -5.33 7.56
N SER A 134 -1.19 -6.27 8.52
CA SER A 134 -2.29 -6.37 9.47
C SER A 134 -2.46 -5.11 10.32
N ASN A 135 -1.37 -4.49 10.73
CA ASN A 135 -1.41 -3.27 11.54
C ASN A 135 -1.77 -2.03 10.72
N ALA A 136 -1.18 -1.85 9.54
CA ALA A 136 -1.49 -0.73 8.67
C ALA A 136 -2.92 -0.78 8.14
N GLU A 137 -3.40 -1.96 7.76
CA GLU A 137 -4.76 -2.18 7.28
C GLU A 137 -5.80 -1.92 8.39
N ARG A 138 -5.52 -2.40 9.60
CA ARG A 138 -6.36 -2.14 10.78
C ARG A 138 -6.41 -0.65 11.13
N ALA A 139 -5.26 0.01 11.11
CA ALA A 139 -5.19 1.45 11.33
C ALA A 139 -5.98 2.21 10.25
N PHE A 140 -5.83 1.83 8.98
CA PHE A 140 -6.57 2.46 7.89
C PHE A 140 -8.09 2.30 8.04
N ARG A 141 -8.58 1.10 8.34
CA ARG A 141 -10.01 0.89 8.59
C ARG A 141 -10.52 1.67 9.80
N THR A 142 -9.73 1.74 10.87
CA THR A 142 -10.04 2.53 12.07
C THR A 142 -10.13 4.02 11.73
N TYR A 143 -9.16 4.54 10.96
CA TYR A 143 -9.15 5.91 10.44
C TYR A 143 -10.41 6.22 9.62
N LYS A 144 -10.83 5.30 8.74
CA LYS A 144 -12.00 5.47 7.87
C LYS A 144 -13.32 5.38 8.63
N MET A 145 -13.38 4.61 9.72
CA MET A 145 -14.61 4.33 10.44
C MET A 145 -14.89 5.31 11.60
N PHE A 146 -13.85 5.73 12.33
CA PHE A 146 -14.02 6.53 13.55
C PHE A 146 -13.49 7.96 13.40
N GLY A 147 -13.91 8.85 14.31
CA GLY A 147 -13.48 10.25 14.39
C GLY A 147 -12.03 10.42 14.89
N ALA A 148 -11.54 11.67 14.93
CA ALA A 148 -10.17 11.98 15.34
C ALA A 148 -9.90 11.76 16.84
N ASP A 149 -10.91 11.97 17.68
CA ASP A 149 -10.82 11.87 19.15
C ASP A 149 -11.38 10.55 19.68
N ASP A 150 -11.55 9.57 18.80
CA ASP A 150 -12.10 8.26 19.14
C ASP A 150 -11.01 7.33 19.65
N ASP A 151 -11.24 6.73 20.82
CA ASP A 151 -10.33 5.76 21.44
C ASP A 151 -10.64 4.31 21.04
N ARG A 152 -11.49 4.09 20.03
CA ARG A 152 -11.77 2.77 19.47
C ARG A 152 -10.72 2.35 18.44
N LEU A 153 -10.35 1.08 18.51
CA LEU A 153 -9.56 0.39 17.51
C LEU A 153 -10.42 -0.70 16.86
N LEU A 154 -10.51 -0.70 15.54
CA LEU A 154 -11.23 -1.73 14.82
C LEU A 154 -10.45 -3.06 14.89
N MET A 155 -11.16 -4.16 15.09
CA MET A 155 -10.56 -5.48 15.25
C MET A 155 -10.79 -6.36 14.02
N PRO A 156 -9.99 -7.44 13.85
CA PRO A 156 -10.07 -8.33 12.69
C PRO A 156 -11.48 -8.88 12.44
N ASP A 157 -12.24 -9.17 13.50
CA ASP A 157 -13.62 -9.67 13.44
C ASP A 157 -14.66 -8.62 13.02
N GLY A 158 -14.24 -7.38 12.73
CA GLY A 158 -15.12 -6.28 12.36
C GLY A 158 -15.80 -5.59 13.55
N GLY A 159 -15.61 -6.10 14.76
CA GLY A 159 -15.94 -5.39 16.00
C GLY A 159 -14.89 -4.35 16.33
N HIS A 160 -15.01 -3.74 17.51
CA HIS A 160 -14.03 -2.78 18.01
C HIS A 160 -13.64 -3.07 19.45
N VAL A 161 -12.47 -2.57 19.85
CA VAL A 161 -12.09 -2.43 21.26
C VAL A 161 -11.98 -0.97 21.59
N ARG A 162 -12.35 -0.62 22.82
CA ARG A 162 -12.11 0.71 23.37
C ARG A 162 -10.82 0.67 24.19
N LEU A 163 -9.85 1.54 23.89
CA LEU A 163 -8.56 1.54 24.57
C LEU A 163 -8.69 1.79 26.08
N SER A 164 -9.61 2.67 26.50
CA SER A 164 -9.89 2.92 27.92
C SER A 164 -10.50 1.71 28.66
N GLU A 165 -10.96 0.69 27.95
CA GLU A 165 -11.60 -0.51 28.51
C GLU A 165 -11.01 -1.80 27.91
N LEU A 166 -9.72 -1.79 27.57
CA LEU A 166 -9.06 -2.86 26.82
C LEU A 166 -9.16 -4.24 27.51
N GLN A 167 -9.27 -4.29 28.84
CA GLN A 167 -9.46 -5.53 29.59
C GLN A 167 -10.68 -6.32 29.13
N LYS A 168 -11.77 -5.66 28.71
CA LYS A 168 -13.01 -6.31 28.24
C LYS A 168 -12.78 -7.20 27.02
N PHE A 169 -11.77 -6.88 26.20
CA PHE A 169 -11.42 -7.69 25.03
C PHE A 169 -10.89 -9.08 25.42
N TYR A 170 -10.24 -9.18 26.58
CA TYR A 170 -9.61 -10.40 27.08
C TYR A 170 -10.49 -11.16 28.10
N GLU A 171 -11.60 -10.57 28.52
CA GLU A 171 -12.56 -11.20 29.43
C GLU A 171 -13.24 -12.42 28.81
N ASN A 172 -13.68 -13.34 29.68
CA ASN A 172 -14.53 -14.48 29.32
C ASN A 172 -13.99 -15.37 28.19
N ASN A 173 -12.67 -15.42 28.01
CA ASN A 173 -12.03 -16.23 26.99
C ASN A 173 -11.08 -17.27 27.58
N SER A 174 -11.37 -18.56 27.34
CA SER A 174 -10.58 -19.69 27.85
C SER A 174 -9.14 -19.76 27.29
N LEU A 175 -8.83 -19.03 26.22
CA LEU A 175 -7.48 -18.94 25.66
C LEU A 175 -6.61 -17.91 26.37
N VAL A 176 -7.20 -17.00 27.14
CA VAL A 176 -6.48 -15.99 27.92
C VAL A 176 -6.05 -16.63 29.24
N ARG A 177 -4.74 -16.85 29.37
CA ARG A 177 -4.14 -17.38 30.60
C ARG A 177 -3.68 -16.20 31.45
N GLY A 178 -4.39 -15.91 32.53
CA GLY A 178 -4.06 -14.84 33.47
C GLY A 178 -5.19 -13.84 33.64
N ASP A 179 -4.95 -12.83 34.49
CA ASP A 179 -5.89 -11.75 34.73
C ASP A 179 -6.03 -10.86 33.48
N PRO A 180 -7.26 -10.65 32.96
CA PRO A 180 -7.50 -9.84 31.75
C PRO A 180 -6.90 -8.43 31.81
N SER A 181 -6.87 -7.80 33.00
CA SER A 181 -6.31 -6.46 33.16
C SER A 181 -4.78 -6.46 33.03
N GLN A 182 -4.11 -7.50 33.52
CA GLN A 182 -2.66 -7.66 33.34
C GLN A 182 -2.31 -7.93 31.87
N VAL A 183 -3.09 -8.78 31.20
CA VAL A 183 -2.89 -9.04 29.77
C VAL A 183 -3.12 -7.77 28.95
N ALA A 184 -4.16 -7.00 29.25
CA ALA A 184 -4.42 -5.73 28.59
C ALA A 184 -3.25 -4.75 28.72
N LYS A 185 -2.65 -4.61 29.90
CA LYS A 185 -1.48 -3.74 30.14
C LYS A 185 -0.28 -4.08 29.26
N VAL A 186 -0.06 -5.37 28.94
CA VAL A 186 1.04 -5.79 28.06
C VAL A 186 0.85 -5.22 26.65
N PHE A 187 -0.38 -5.19 26.14
CA PHE A 187 -0.69 -4.77 24.78
C PHE A 187 -1.15 -3.31 24.66
N GLU A 188 -1.44 -2.65 25.77
CA GLU A 188 -1.97 -1.29 25.83
C GLU A 188 -1.09 -0.30 25.06
N ASN A 189 0.24 -0.36 25.25
CA ASN A 189 1.17 0.52 24.56
C ASN A 189 1.14 0.34 23.04
N ALA A 190 1.11 -0.90 22.57
CA ALA A 190 1.08 -1.20 21.14
C ALA A 190 -0.24 -0.75 20.49
N MET A 191 -1.38 -1.02 21.14
CA MET A 191 -2.69 -0.59 20.62
C MET A 191 -2.88 0.93 20.71
N SER A 192 -2.40 1.55 21.79
CA SER A 192 -2.37 3.01 21.92
C SER A 192 -1.52 3.66 20.86
N TYR A 193 -0.36 3.09 20.52
CA TYR A 193 0.48 3.60 19.45
C TYR A 193 -0.22 3.55 18.08
N LEU A 194 -0.96 2.46 17.79
CA LEU A 194 -1.74 2.38 16.55
C LEU A 194 -2.76 3.51 16.45
N VAL A 195 -3.55 3.75 17.48
CA VAL A 195 -4.61 4.79 17.45
C VAL A 195 -4.03 6.21 17.53
N LYS A 196 -3.19 6.46 18.54
CA LYS A 196 -2.71 7.82 18.83
C LYS A 196 -1.64 8.30 17.85
N THR A 197 -0.89 7.38 17.25
CA THR A 197 0.18 7.71 16.31
C THR A 197 -0.23 7.35 14.90
N VAL A 198 -0.39 6.06 14.57
CA VAL A 198 -0.53 5.63 13.17
C VAL A 198 -1.82 6.15 12.53
N VAL A 199 -2.97 5.95 13.18
CA VAL A 199 -4.28 6.44 12.72
C VAL A 199 -4.29 7.97 12.62
N ALA A 200 -3.73 8.67 13.61
CA ALA A 200 -3.61 10.13 13.59
C ALA A 200 -2.80 10.63 12.38
N HIS A 201 -1.68 9.98 12.06
CA HIS A 201 -0.86 10.34 10.89
C HIS A 201 -1.57 10.02 9.58
N MET A 202 -2.23 8.86 9.46
CA MET A 202 -3.03 8.53 8.28
C MET A 202 -4.13 9.56 8.02
N ARG A 203 -4.77 10.06 9.08
CA ARG A 203 -5.76 11.13 9.00
C ARG A 203 -5.14 12.45 8.55
N LEU A 204 -3.98 12.81 9.11
CA LEU A 204 -3.27 14.05 8.77
C LEU A 204 -2.92 14.11 7.28
N ILE A 205 -2.36 13.03 6.73
CA ILE A 205 -1.98 12.96 5.31
C ILE A 205 -3.15 12.59 4.40
N LYS A 206 -4.33 12.27 4.97
CA LYS A 206 -5.51 11.79 4.27
C LYS A 206 -5.20 10.58 3.39
N LEU A 207 -4.50 9.59 3.97
CA LEU A 207 -4.06 8.39 3.26
C LEU A 207 -5.23 7.77 2.48
N THR A 208 -5.00 7.50 1.21
CA THR A 208 -5.94 6.86 0.29
C THR A 208 -5.73 5.35 0.25
N GLU A 209 -6.71 4.64 -0.26
CA GLU A 209 -6.59 3.18 -0.47
C GLU A 209 -5.43 2.84 -1.42
N THR A 210 -5.26 3.61 -2.49
CA THR A 210 -4.16 3.41 -3.44
C THR A 210 -2.79 3.58 -2.78
N GLU A 211 -2.63 4.58 -1.92
CA GLU A 211 -1.38 4.79 -1.17
C GLU A 211 -1.16 3.69 -0.12
N LEU A 212 -2.23 3.19 0.52
CA LEU A 212 -2.13 2.04 1.43
C LEU A 212 -1.66 0.78 0.68
N VAL A 213 -2.20 0.51 -0.50
CA VAL A 213 -1.78 -0.65 -1.29
C VAL A 213 -0.35 -0.49 -1.81
N ALA A 214 0.06 0.74 -2.16
CA ALA A 214 1.47 1.02 -2.46
C ALA A 214 2.38 0.75 -1.25
N LEU A 215 1.95 1.11 -0.02
CA LEU A 215 2.65 0.77 1.22
C LEU A 215 2.78 -0.75 1.41
N PHE A 216 1.74 -1.52 1.12
CA PHE A 216 1.83 -2.99 1.15
C PHE A 216 2.86 -3.52 0.16
N GLY A 217 2.90 -2.95 -1.05
CA GLY A 217 3.94 -3.25 -2.03
C GLY A 217 5.35 -3.01 -1.46
N MET A 218 5.57 -1.94 -0.70
CA MET A 218 6.86 -1.68 -0.06
C MET A 218 7.13 -2.63 1.12
N PHE A 219 6.12 -2.98 1.91
CA PHE A 219 6.28 -3.87 3.07
C PHE A 219 6.73 -5.28 2.69
N ILE A 220 6.24 -5.84 1.58
CA ILE A 220 6.58 -7.21 1.19
C ILE A 220 8.05 -7.37 0.79
N TRP A 221 8.70 -6.29 0.39
CA TRP A 221 10.11 -6.25 -0.03
C TRP A 221 11.01 -5.60 1.03
N SER A 222 10.49 -5.39 2.24
CA SER A 222 11.25 -4.81 3.35
C SER A 222 11.95 -5.89 4.15
N ASP A 223 13.22 -6.16 3.84
CA ASP A 223 14.03 -7.18 4.53
C ASP A 223 14.38 -6.82 6.00
N CYS A 224 14.14 -5.57 6.44
CA CYS A 224 14.83 -5.00 7.61
C CYS A 224 13.94 -4.51 8.76
N MET A 225 12.61 -4.62 8.70
CA MET A 225 11.74 -3.82 9.59
C MET A 225 11.22 -4.56 10.84
N CYS A 226 11.32 -5.89 10.94
CA CYS A 226 10.68 -6.67 12.02
C CYS A 226 11.54 -7.02 13.24
N PHE A 227 12.74 -6.45 13.40
CA PHE A 227 13.53 -6.66 14.63
C PHE A 227 12.86 -6.15 15.92
N TRP A 228 11.73 -5.44 15.84
CA TRP A 228 11.12 -4.78 17.00
C TRP A 228 10.00 -5.56 17.71
N PHE A 229 9.40 -6.59 17.10
CA PHE A 229 8.25 -7.29 17.71
C PHE A 229 8.48 -8.76 18.05
N SER A 230 9.62 -9.35 17.66
CA SER A 230 9.98 -10.74 18.00
C SER A 230 10.71 -10.87 19.34
N THR A 231 10.79 -9.81 20.15
CA THR A 231 11.47 -9.80 21.46
C THR A 231 10.60 -9.19 22.56
N ILE A 232 9.30 -9.51 22.55
CA ILE A 232 8.37 -9.36 23.67
C ILE A 232 7.53 -10.64 23.73
#